data_AF-A0A2M8B550-F1
#
_entry.id   AF-A0A2M8B550-F1
#
_cell.length_a   1.000
_cell.length_b   1.000
_cell.length_c   1.000
_cell.angle_alpha   90.00
_cell.angle_beta   90.00
_cell.angle_gamma   90.00
#
_symmetry.space_group_name_H-M   'P 1'
#
loop_
_entity.id
_entity.type
_entity.pdbx_description
1 polymer ?
#
loop_
_entity_poly.entity_id
_entity_poly.type
_entity_poly.pdbx_seq_one_letter_code
_entity_poly.pdbx_strand_id
1 'polypeptide(L)'
;MSITRLDSSPTPTRRGLDAQVATELSDEELLEMHDGSFYLDVWSSDTAEANLALRFGGGHTYTFLAAGTDLSVAEPGEDRRYEVGAGAGIRGFIDEAFIDFDLSLYVLLDQGGSPLEAGMAKIRLGVGSRFSRYFAVSAGMTATLFGDLDIPTQDTTVAHPTYVQAVTYLDVEAPLRLALWPGFYAGMEF
;
A
#
# COMPACT_ATOMS: atom_id res chain seq x y z
N MET A 1 34.70 64.55 26.54
CA MET A 1 33.41 64.44 25.82
C MET A 1 33.59 63.33 24.80
N SER A 2 33.06 62.13 25.06
CA SER A 2 33.25 60.94 24.21
C SER A 2 31.89 60.50 23.70
N ILE A 3 31.75 60.32 22.38
CA ILE A 3 30.50 59.92 21.72
C ILE A 3 30.58 58.42 21.47
N THR A 4 29.70 57.66 22.13
CA THR A 4 29.49 56.22 21.91
C THR A 4 28.80 56.01 20.57
N ARG A 5 29.42 55.26 19.64
CA ARG A 5 28.75 54.76 18.43
C ARG A 5 27.81 53.62 18.83
N LEU A 6 26.55 53.73 18.42
CA LEU A 6 25.58 52.64 18.41
C LEU A 6 26.03 51.58 17.39
N ASP A 7 26.17 50.35 17.85
CA ASP A 7 26.45 49.19 17.02
C ASP A 7 25.17 48.84 16.26
N SER A 8 25.17 49.05 14.95
CA SER A 8 24.05 48.69 14.09
C SER A 8 24.15 47.20 13.77
N SER A 9 23.30 46.39 14.41
CA SER A 9 23.04 45.01 13.98
C SER A 9 22.66 45.02 12.48
N PRO A 10 23.27 44.18 11.64
CA PRO A 10 23.00 44.20 10.21
C PRO A 10 21.53 43.85 9.97
N THR A 11 20.79 44.78 9.37
CA THR A 11 19.45 44.54 8.85
C THR A 11 19.54 43.38 7.84
N PRO A 12 18.82 42.26 8.03
CA PRO A 12 18.83 41.18 7.06
C PRO A 12 18.37 41.75 5.73
N THR A 13 19.25 41.70 4.74
CA THR A 13 18.93 42.15 3.39
C THR A 13 17.76 41.32 2.87
N ARG A 14 16.89 41.92 2.06
CA ARG A 14 15.75 41.23 1.44
C ARG A 14 16.16 39.92 0.77
N ARG A 15 17.37 39.87 0.18
CA ARG A 15 18.02 38.66 -0.35
C ARG A 15 18.22 37.53 0.65
N GLY A 16 18.53 37.84 1.91
CA GLY A 16 18.72 36.85 2.97
C GLY A 16 17.39 36.29 3.49
N LEU A 17 16.34 37.12 3.53
CA LEU A 17 14.97 36.69 3.81
C LEU A 17 14.41 35.84 2.66
N ASP A 18 14.59 36.27 1.42
CA ASP A 18 14.15 35.51 0.25
C ASP A 18 14.91 34.18 0.15
N ALA A 19 16.19 34.12 0.53
CA ALA A 19 16.96 32.89 0.57
C ALA A 19 16.51 31.96 1.71
N GLN A 20 16.26 32.48 2.92
CA GLN A 20 15.73 31.66 4.03
C GLN A 20 14.34 31.12 3.72
N VAL A 21 13.45 31.97 3.22
CA VAL A 21 12.10 31.59 2.80
C VAL A 21 12.13 30.61 1.63
N ALA A 22 13.04 30.77 0.66
CA ALA A 22 13.22 29.79 -0.42
C ALA A 22 13.85 28.47 0.05
N THR A 23 14.61 28.45 1.14
CA THR A 23 15.18 27.22 1.70
C THR A 23 14.15 26.49 2.58
N GLU A 24 13.38 27.23 3.40
CA GLU A 24 12.28 26.68 4.19
C GLU A 24 11.12 26.19 3.31
N LEU A 25 10.76 26.94 2.25
CA LEU A 25 9.81 26.47 1.24
C LEU A 25 10.33 25.24 0.50
N SER A 26 11.65 25.11 0.29
CA SER A 26 12.18 23.94 -0.42
C SER A 26 12.09 22.64 0.39
N ASP A 27 12.19 22.69 1.71
CA ASP A 27 12.12 21.48 2.54
C ASP A 27 10.66 21.04 2.79
N GLU A 28 9.73 21.98 2.89
CA GLU A 28 8.28 21.68 2.97
C GLU A 28 7.67 21.35 1.59
N GLU A 29 8.06 22.01 0.49
CA GLU A 29 7.61 21.66 -0.88
C GLU A 29 8.25 20.36 -1.39
N LEU A 30 9.44 19.97 -0.89
CA LEU A 30 10.02 18.64 -1.13
C LEU A 30 9.23 17.51 -0.43
N LEU A 31 8.43 17.84 0.57
CA LEU A 31 7.48 16.92 1.21
C LEU A 31 6.13 16.87 0.48
N GLU A 32 5.75 17.91 -0.28
CA GLU A 32 4.37 18.05 -0.78
C GLU A 32 4.15 18.10 -2.30
N MET A 33 5.19 18.17 -3.16
CA MET A 33 4.99 18.12 -4.62
C MET A 33 5.98 17.20 -5.34
N HIS A 34 5.79 15.89 -5.19
CA HIS A 34 6.33 14.91 -6.11
C HIS A 34 5.42 14.80 -7.35
N ASP A 35 5.53 15.77 -8.25
CA ASP A 35 4.93 15.72 -9.58
C ASP A 35 5.54 14.54 -10.36
N GLY A 36 4.80 13.43 -10.48
CA GLY A 36 5.17 12.29 -11.34
C GLY A 36 6.16 11.28 -10.77
N SER A 37 6.14 11.00 -9.46
CA SER A 37 7.00 9.96 -8.90
C SER A 37 6.36 8.57 -8.99
N PHE A 38 7.20 7.57 -9.23
CA PHE A 38 6.84 6.17 -9.09
C PHE A 38 7.65 5.58 -7.94
N TYR A 39 7.01 4.69 -7.18
CA TYR A 39 7.66 3.96 -6.09
C TYR A 39 7.48 2.47 -6.31
N LEU A 40 8.48 1.70 -5.90
CA LEU A 40 8.39 0.25 -5.87
C LEU A 40 8.00 -0.20 -4.47
N ASP A 41 6.85 -0.83 -4.34
CA ASP A 41 6.41 -1.43 -3.08
C ASP A 41 6.61 -2.95 -3.12
N VAL A 42 7.15 -3.49 -2.03
CA VAL A 42 7.18 -4.94 -1.78
C VAL A 42 6.52 -5.21 -0.44
N TRP A 43 5.53 -6.09 -0.39
CA TRP A 43 4.92 -6.47 0.88
C TRP A 43 4.50 -7.94 0.92
N SER A 44 4.36 -8.45 2.13
CA SER A 44 3.69 -9.72 2.42
C SER A 44 2.38 -9.43 3.13
N SER A 45 1.40 -10.31 2.99
CA SER A 45 0.11 -10.20 3.67
C SER A 45 -0.44 -11.57 4.03
N ASP A 46 -1.58 -11.60 4.72
CA ASP A 46 -2.37 -12.79 5.04
C ASP A 46 -2.82 -13.62 3.82
N THR A 47 -2.83 -13.02 2.63
CA THR A 47 -3.30 -13.65 1.37
C THR A 47 -2.20 -13.91 0.36
N ALA A 48 -0.99 -13.42 0.61
CA ALA A 48 0.07 -13.47 -0.39
C ALA A 48 1.45 -13.44 0.27
N GLU A 49 2.31 -14.38 -0.16
CA GLU A 49 3.67 -14.52 0.37
C GLU A 49 4.47 -13.25 0.08
N ALA A 50 4.38 -12.78 -1.15
CA ALA A 50 4.99 -11.56 -1.61
C ALA A 50 4.14 -10.91 -2.70
N ASN A 51 4.05 -9.59 -2.63
CA ASN A 51 3.50 -8.70 -3.63
C ASN A 51 4.57 -7.71 -4.06
N LEU A 52 4.57 -7.38 -5.33
CA LEU A 52 5.32 -6.30 -5.95
C LEU A 52 4.33 -5.31 -6.54
N ALA A 53 4.45 -4.02 -6.23
CA ALA A 53 3.67 -2.99 -6.91
C ALA A 53 4.49 -1.82 -7.41
N LEU A 54 4.00 -1.27 -8.51
CA LEU A 54 4.39 0.04 -9.00
C LEU A 54 3.31 1.03 -8.57
N ARG A 55 3.66 1.93 -7.66
CA ARG A 55 2.80 3.03 -7.20
C ARG A 55 3.04 4.27 -8.06
N PHE A 56 1.96 4.91 -8.49
CA PHE A 56 1.95 6.14 -9.27
C PHE A 56 1.20 7.23 -8.52
N GLY A 57 1.74 8.44 -8.53
CA GLY A 57 1.14 9.60 -7.86
C GLY A 57 2.16 10.28 -6.95
N GLY A 58 1.66 11.12 -6.05
CA GLY A 58 2.51 11.92 -5.18
C GLY A 58 1.69 12.72 -4.16
N GLY A 59 2.34 13.10 -3.06
CA GLY A 59 1.66 13.72 -1.93
C GLY A 59 0.66 12.76 -1.31
N HIS A 60 -0.62 13.14 -1.33
CA HIS A 60 -1.63 12.51 -0.47
C HIS A 60 -2.42 11.36 -1.12
N THR A 61 -2.31 11.16 -2.43
CA THR A 61 -3.11 10.16 -3.16
C THR A 61 -2.25 9.40 -4.15
N TYR A 62 -2.55 8.12 -4.33
CA TYR A 62 -1.83 7.29 -5.27
C TYR A 62 -2.73 6.23 -5.90
N THR A 63 -2.25 5.69 -7.02
CA THR A 63 -2.76 4.46 -7.64
C THR A 63 -1.62 3.48 -7.77
N PHE A 64 -1.91 2.20 -7.95
CA PHE A 64 -0.86 1.20 -8.14
C PHE A 64 -1.32 0.02 -8.99
N LEU A 65 -0.33 -0.65 -9.59
CA LEU A 65 -0.47 -1.97 -10.20
C LEU A 65 0.36 -2.96 -9.38
N ALA A 66 -0.23 -4.09 -9.03
CA ALA A 66 0.39 -5.10 -8.18
C ALA A 66 0.36 -6.49 -8.82
N ALA A 67 1.38 -7.27 -8.53
CA ALA A 67 1.41 -8.70 -8.80
C ALA A 67 1.99 -9.44 -7.59
N GLY A 68 1.43 -10.58 -7.25
CA GLY A 68 1.85 -11.35 -6.08
C GLY A 68 1.68 -12.85 -6.25
N THR A 69 2.23 -13.59 -5.31
CA THR A 69 2.07 -15.03 -5.17
C THR A 69 1.17 -15.31 -3.98
N ASP A 70 0.14 -16.13 -4.18
CA ASP A 70 -0.77 -16.54 -3.10
C ASP A 70 0.02 -17.30 -2.00
N LEU A 71 -0.45 -17.18 -0.77
CA LEU A 71 0.00 -17.93 0.41
C LEU A 71 -0.53 -19.38 0.43
N SER A 72 -1.04 -19.89 -0.69
CA SER A 72 -1.56 -21.24 -0.75
C SER A 72 -0.49 -22.21 -0.28
N VAL A 73 -0.74 -22.82 0.88
CA VAL A 73 0.03 -23.93 1.43
C VAL A 73 -0.05 -25.00 0.37
N ALA A 74 0.96 -25.01 -0.51
CA ALA A 74 1.07 -26.04 -1.51
C ALA A 74 1.20 -27.35 -0.74
N GLU A 75 0.10 -28.08 -0.58
CA GLU A 75 0.20 -29.50 -0.35
C GLU A 75 1.11 -30.04 -1.45
N PRO A 76 2.00 -30.99 -1.18
CA PRO A 76 2.90 -31.51 -2.21
C PRO A 76 2.11 -32.01 -3.43
N GLY A 77 2.06 -31.21 -4.50
CA GLY A 77 1.24 -31.47 -5.68
C GLY A 77 0.21 -30.38 -6.05
N GLU A 78 0.02 -29.34 -5.23
CA GLU A 78 -0.83 -28.20 -5.58
C GLU A 78 -0.07 -27.11 -6.36
N ASP A 79 -0.74 -26.59 -7.38
CA ASP A 79 -0.20 -25.58 -8.28
C ASP A 79 -0.20 -24.19 -7.64
N ARG A 80 0.95 -23.49 -7.73
CA ARG A 80 1.08 -22.10 -7.31
C ARG A 80 0.09 -21.21 -8.09
N ARG A 81 -0.56 -20.31 -7.37
CA ARG A 81 -1.44 -19.28 -7.93
C ARG A 81 -0.80 -17.92 -7.83
N TYR A 82 -1.17 -17.06 -8.77
CA TYR A 82 -0.70 -15.68 -8.82
C TYR A 82 -1.89 -14.73 -8.68
N GLU A 83 -1.64 -13.55 -8.14
CA GLU A 83 -2.61 -12.46 -8.13
C GLU A 83 -2.06 -11.30 -8.95
N VAL A 84 -2.92 -10.67 -9.74
CA VAL A 84 -2.61 -9.42 -10.44
C VAL A 84 -3.74 -8.45 -10.21
N GLY A 85 -3.40 -7.19 -9.92
CA GLY A 85 -4.39 -6.25 -9.46
C GLY A 85 -4.00 -4.80 -9.61
N ALA A 86 -4.96 -3.96 -9.28
CA ALA A 86 -4.79 -2.52 -9.24
C ALA A 86 -5.52 -1.94 -8.05
N GLY A 87 -5.06 -0.79 -7.57
CA GLY A 87 -5.67 -0.12 -6.45
C GLY A 87 -5.43 1.38 -6.43
N ALA A 88 -6.09 2.01 -5.47
CA ALA A 88 -5.93 3.43 -5.19
C ALA A 88 -5.99 3.64 -3.67
N GLY A 89 -5.24 4.64 -3.22
CA GLY A 89 -5.11 4.91 -1.80
C GLY A 89 -4.80 6.37 -1.50
N ILE A 90 -4.83 6.64 -0.20
CA ILE A 90 -4.47 7.91 0.39
C ILE A 90 -3.35 7.70 1.40
N ARG A 91 -2.45 8.68 1.50
CA ARG A 91 -1.37 8.70 2.48
C ARG A 91 -1.32 10.05 3.17
N GLY A 92 -1.34 10.06 4.50
CA GLY A 92 -1.07 11.23 5.32
C GLY A 92 0.32 11.15 5.92
N PHE A 93 1.06 12.26 5.93
CA PHE A 93 2.40 12.34 6.49
C PHE A 93 2.41 13.14 7.80
N ILE A 94 3.23 12.67 8.74
CA ILE A 94 3.54 13.36 10.00
C ILE A 94 5.05 13.18 10.19
N ASP A 95 5.82 14.21 9.82
CA ASP A 95 7.29 14.15 9.73
C ASP A 95 7.75 12.94 8.87
N GLU A 96 8.61 12.08 9.40
CA GLU A 96 9.04 10.85 8.71
C GLU A 96 8.01 9.72 8.77
N ALA A 97 6.97 9.84 9.60
CA ALA A 97 5.92 8.84 9.72
C ALA A 97 4.79 9.07 8.71
N PHE A 98 4.06 8.01 8.39
CA PHE A 98 2.86 8.11 7.56
C PHE A 98 1.78 7.13 8.00
N ILE A 99 0.54 7.48 7.67
CA ILE A 99 -0.64 6.63 7.75
C ILE A 99 -1.11 6.40 6.31
N ASP A 100 -1.39 5.15 5.97
CA ASP A 100 -1.74 4.73 4.63
C ASP A 100 -3.06 3.95 4.63
N PHE A 101 -3.93 4.26 3.68
CA PHE A 101 -5.15 3.51 3.43
C PHE A 101 -5.31 3.27 1.93
N ASP A 102 -5.61 2.03 1.54
CA ASP A 102 -5.92 1.71 0.14
C ASP A 102 -7.01 0.67 -0.01
N LEU A 103 -7.61 0.71 -1.20
CA LEU A 103 -8.51 -0.30 -1.74
C LEU A 103 -7.92 -0.83 -3.05
N SER A 104 -7.92 -2.14 -3.21
CA SER A 104 -7.42 -2.81 -4.40
C SER A 104 -8.30 -3.97 -4.83
N LEU A 105 -8.27 -4.27 -6.12
CA LEU A 105 -8.94 -5.39 -6.75
C LEU A 105 -7.92 -6.28 -7.43
N TYR A 106 -8.07 -7.58 -7.27
CA TYR A 106 -7.18 -8.61 -7.82
C TYR A 106 -7.96 -9.66 -8.58
N VAL A 107 -7.40 -10.09 -9.71
CA VAL A 107 -7.76 -11.30 -10.43
C VAL A 107 -6.77 -12.39 -10.05
N LEU A 108 -7.26 -13.60 -9.81
CA LEU A 108 -6.42 -14.76 -9.57
C LEU A 108 -6.08 -15.47 -10.87
N LEU A 109 -4.85 -15.93 -10.98
CA LEU A 109 -4.33 -16.68 -12.12
C LEU A 109 -3.85 -18.06 -11.65
N ASP A 110 -4.04 -19.06 -12.50
CA ASP A 110 -3.41 -20.37 -12.33
C ASP A 110 -1.89 -20.31 -12.58
N GLN A 111 -1.20 -21.44 -12.41
CA GLN A 111 0.24 -21.54 -12.64
C GLN A 111 0.65 -21.22 -14.09
N GLY A 112 -0.26 -21.47 -15.05
CA GLY A 112 -0.09 -21.15 -16.46
C GLY A 112 -0.36 -19.69 -16.82
N GLY A 113 -0.78 -18.86 -15.85
CA GLY A 113 -1.13 -17.46 -16.03
C GLY A 113 -2.53 -17.23 -16.60
N SER A 114 -3.38 -18.27 -16.66
CA SER A 114 -4.77 -18.16 -17.13
C SER A 114 -5.67 -17.66 -16.00
N PRO A 115 -6.60 -16.72 -16.27
CA PRO A 115 -7.46 -16.16 -15.25
C PRO A 115 -8.45 -17.21 -14.71
N LEU A 116 -8.60 -17.22 -13.39
CA LEU A 116 -9.62 -17.98 -12.68
C LEU A 116 -10.92 -17.17 -12.61
N GLU A 117 -12.05 -17.85 -12.44
CA GLU A 117 -13.35 -17.21 -12.15
C GLU A 117 -13.46 -16.77 -10.68
N ALA A 118 -12.35 -16.25 -10.14
CA ALA A 118 -12.20 -15.83 -8.77
C ALA A 118 -11.41 -14.53 -8.68
N GLY A 119 -11.73 -13.72 -7.68
CA GLY A 119 -11.10 -12.43 -7.46
C GLY A 119 -11.18 -11.97 -6.01
N MET A 120 -10.40 -10.93 -5.71
CA MET A 120 -10.34 -10.36 -4.38
C MET A 120 -10.50 -8.85 -4.41
N ALA A 121 -11.19 -8.31 -3.40
CA ALA A 121 -11.10 -6.91 -3.02
C ALA A 121 -10.38 -6.80 -1.69
N LYS A 122 -9.30 -6.01 -1.61
CA LYS A 122 -8.49 -5.83 -0.40
C LYS A 122 -8.57 -4.39 0.06
N ILE A 123 -8.83 -4.20 1.35
CA ILE A 123 -8.61 -2.93 2.03
C ILE A 123 -7.36 -3.08 2.89
N ARG A 124 -6.49 -2.09 2.86
CA ARG A 124 -5.34 -1.99 3.78
C ARG A 124 -5.41 -0.70 4.55
N LEU A 125 -5.07 -0.78 5.83
CA LEU A 125 -4.85 0.37 6.70
C LEU A 125 -3.56 0.12 7.46
N GLY A 126 -2.59 1.01 7.34
CA GLY A 126 -1.32 0.83 8.03
C GLY A 126 -0.61 2.12 8.38
N VAL A 127 0.48 1.92 9.08
CA VAL A 127 1.40 2.97 9.49
C VAL A 127 2.79 2.62 9.00
N GLY A 128 3.59 3.63 8.72
CA GLY A 128 4.96 3.43 8.30
C GLY A 128 5.87 4.58 8.67
N SER A 129 7.15 4.38 8.40
CA SER A 129 8.20 5.34 8.65
C SER A 129 9.17 5.34 7.49
N ARG A 130 9.55 6.55 7.06
CA ARG A 130 10.56 6.79 6.04
C ARG A 130 11.92 6.97 6.71
N PHE A 131 12.90 6.17 6.33
CA PHE A 131 14.26 6.28 6.86
C PHE A 131 15.20 7.05 5.93
N SER A 132 14.83 7.15 4.65
CA SER A 132 15.54 7.95 3.66
C SER A 132 14.58 8.42 2.57
N ARG A 133 15.03 9.29 1.67
CA ARG A 133 14.24 9.73 0.50
C ARG A 133 13.73 8.56 -0.38
N TYR A 134 14.41 7.40 -0.35
CA TYR A 134 14.15 6.24 -1.21
C TYR A 134 13.88 4.96 -0.40
N PHE A 135 13.56 5.07 0.88
CA PHE A 135 13.31 3.88 1.69
C PHE A 135 12.34 4.15 2.82
N ALA A 136 11.26 3.39 2.84
CA ALA A 136 10.30 3.37 3.93
C ALA A 136 9.88 1.93 4.25
N VAL A 137 9.41 1.73 5.48
CA VAL A 137 8.77 0.48 5.90
C VAL A 137 7.36 0.77 6.38
N SER A 138 6.47 -0.19 6.22
CA SER A 138 5.10 -0.09 6.72
C SER A 138 4.59 -1.44 7.20
N ALA A 139 3.63 -1.38 8.11
CA ALA A 139 2.86 -2.53 8.53
C ALA A 139 1.45 -2.09 8.93
N GLY A 140 0.51 -3.02 8.88
CA GLY A 140 -0.86 -2.68 9.19
C GLY A 140 -1.80 -3.85 9.08
N MET A 141 -3.09 -3.50 9.04
CA MET A 141 -4.20 -4.42 8.99
C MET A 141 -4.71 -4.52 7.56
N THR A 142 -5.28 -5.66 7.23
CA THR A 142 -5.97 -5.90 5.97
C THR A 142 -7.39 -6.41 6.25
N ALA A 143 -8.29 -6.17 5.30
CA ALA A 143 -9.56 -6.87 5.23
C ALA A 143 -9.79 -7.25 3.76
N THR A 144 -9.95 -8.54 3.50
CA THR A 144 -10.08 -9.04 2.14
C THR A 144 -11.41 -9.73 1.94
N LEU A 145 -12.06 -9.40 0.84
CA LEU A 145 -13.26 -10.04 0.33
C LEU A 145 -12.88 -10.92 -0.86
N PHE A 146 -13.11 -12.22 -0.78
CA PHE A 146 -13.02 -13.16 -1.90
C PHE A 146 -14.37 -13.27 -2.59
N GLY A 147 -14.34 -13.39 -3.92
CA GLY A 147 -15.46 -13.87 -4.70
C GLY A 147 -15.02 -15.02 -5.60
N ASP A 148 -15.82 -16.08 -5.66
CA ASP A 148 -15.63 -17.22 -6.56
C ASP A 148 -16.97 -17.61 -7.19
N LEU A 149 -16.96 -17.84 -8.50
CA LEU A 149 -18.12 -18.17 -9.32
C LEU A 149 -18.19 -19.65 -9.74
N ASP A 150 -17.11 -20.43 -9.55
CA ASP A 150 -16.99 -21.80 -10.08
C ASP A 150 -17.09 -22.89 -9.00
N ILE A 151 -17.37 -22.54 -7.74
CA ILE A 151 -17.43 -23.55 -6.67
C ILE A 151 -18.75 -24.34 -6.74
N PRO A 152 -18.75 -25.66 -7.05
CA PRO A 152 -19.94 -26.48 -6.92
C PRO A 152 -20.43 -26.49 -5.46
N THR A 153 -21.74 -26.45 -5.28
CA THR A 153 -22.47 -26.26 -4.00
C THR A 153 -22.08 -27.15 -2.81
N GLN A 154 -21.23 -28.16 -3.00
CA GLN A 154 -20.79 -29.09 -1.96
C GLN A 154 -19.30 -29.02 -1.56
N ASP A 155 -18.47 -28.23 -2.25
CA ASP A 155 -17.05 -28.18 -1.90
C ASP A 155 -16.76 -26.95 -1.01
N THR A 156 -16.59 -27.20 0.29
CA THR A 156 -16.16 -26.19 1.29
C THR A 156 -14.64 -26.01 1.31
N THR A 157 -13.91 -26.73 0.44
CA THR A 157 -12.46 -26.84 0.47
C THR A 157 -11.76 -25.76 -0.35
N VAL A 158 -12.49 -24.91 -1.07
CA VAL A 158 -11.96 -23.66 -1.67
C VAL A 158 -11.87 -22.56 -0.59
N ALA A 159 -11.36 -22.93 0.57
CA ALA A 159 -10.92 -22.02 1.61
C ALA A 159 -9.45 -21.72 1.32
N HIS A 160 -9.13 -20.46 1.01
CA HIS A 160 -7.74 -20.04 0.86
C HIS A 160 -6.91 -20.43 2.11
N PRO A 161 -5.63 -20.81 1.94
CA PRO A 161 -5.15 -22.04 2.59
C PRO A 161 -4.48 -21.86 3.93
N THR A 162 -4.64 -20.71 4.59
CA THR A 162 -3.93 -20.46 5.84
C THR A 162 -4.75 -20.80 7.07
N TYR A 163 -6.06 -20.52 7.16
CA TYR A 163 -6.83 -20.83 8.38
C TYR A 163 -8.34 -21.04 8.19
N VAL A 164 -8.85 -22.00 8.98
CA VAL A 164 -10.20 -22.61 9.07
C VAL A 164 -11.36 -21.65 9.41
N GLN A 165 -11.19 -20.32 9.32
CA GLN A 165 -12.25 -19.38 9.71
C GLN A 165 -12.31 -18.16 8.78
N ALA A 166 -12.95 -18.30 7.62
CA ALA A 166 -13.68 -17.14 7.09
C ALA A 166 -14.64 -16.68 8.19
N VAL A 167 -14.56 -15.41 8.59
CA VAL A 167 -15.35 -14.89 9.71
C VAL A 167 -16.83 -14.83 9.31
N THR A 168 -17.12 -14.66 8.02
CA THR A 168 -18.47 -14.63 7.50
C THR A 168 -18.47 -15.11 6.04
N TYR A 169 -19.33 -16.09 5.76
CA TYR A 169 -19.79 -16.39 4.42
C TYR A 169 -21.07 -15.60 4.18
N LEU A 170 -21.13 -14.84 3.10
CA LEU A 170 -22.39 -14.27 2.64
C LEU A 170 -22.92 -15.21 1.56
N ASP A 171 -23.96 -15.98 1.90
CA ASP A 171 -24.71 -16.75 0.91
C ASP A 171 -25.50 -15.77 0.04
N VAL A 172 -24.88 -15.36 -1.07
CA VAL A 172 -25.57 -14.71 -2.17
C VAL A 172 -26.17 -15.83 -3.04
N GLU A 173 -27.36 -15.63 -3.60
CA GLU A 173 -27.97 -16.63 -4.50
C GLU A 173 -26.94 -17.14 -5.52
N ALA A 174 -26.91 -18.46 -5.72
CA ALA A 174 -25.95 -19.13 -6.60
C ALA A 174 -25.85 -18.43 -7.97
N PRO A 175 -24.64 -18.25 -8.53
CA PRO A 175 -23.39 -18.98 -8.20
C PRO A 175 -22.34 -18.24 -7.37
N LEU A 176 -22.61 -17.05 -6.80
CA LEU A 176 -21.58 -16.24 -6.15
C LEU A 176 -21.38 -16.59 -4.67
N ARG A 177 -20.18 -17.01 -4.27
CA ARG A 177 -19.77 -17.11 -2.86
C ARG A 177 -18.86 -15.96 -2.48
N LEU A 178 -19.14 -15.34 -1.33
CA LEU A 178 -18.32 -14.28 -0.76
C LEU A 178 -17.76 -14.68 0.61
N ALA A 179 -16.46 -14.51 0.81
CA ALA A 179 -15.81 -14.69 2.10
C ALA A 179 -15.09 -13.41 2.50
N LEU A 180 -15.24 -12.99 3.76
CA LEU A 180 -14.50 -11.86 4.34
C LEU A 180 -13.53 -12.37 5.40
N TRP A 181 -12.27 -11.91 5.35
CA TRP A 181 -11.30 -12.20 6.41
C TRP A 181 -10.43 -10.97 6.74
N PRO A 182 -10.20 -10.72 8.04
CA PRO A 182 -9.22 -9.74 8.49
C PRO A 182 -7.82 -10.35 8.47
N GLY A 183 -6.81 -9.51 8.29
CA GLY A 183 -5.41 -9.93 8.29
C GLY A 183 -4.46 -8.79 8.60
N PHE A 184 -3.19 -9.00 8.24
CA PHE A 184 -2.12 -8.04 8.44
C PHE A 184 -1.20 -8.02 7.22
N TYR A 185 -0.48 -6.93 7.05
CA TYR A 185 0.58 -6.81 6.06
C TYR A 185 1.83 -6.17 6.66
N ALA A 186 2.97 -6.42 6.02
CA ALA A 186 4.22 -5.74 6.27
C ALA A 186 4.96 -5.55 4.95
N GLY A 187 5.54 -4.37 4.73
CA GLY A 187 6.16 -4.03 3.46
C GLY A 187 7.22 -2.95 3.52
N MET A 188 7.84 -2.74 2.38
CA MET A 188 8.92 -1.80 2.11
C MET A 188 8.62 -1.04 0.82
N GLU A 189 9.02 0.23 0.77
CA GLU A 189 8.91 1.13 -0.38
C GLU A 189 10.32 1.59 -0.79
N PHE A 190 10.60 1.65 -2.09
CA PHE A 190 11.87 2.07 -2.70
C PHE A 190 11.68 3.14 -3.78
#